data_AF-A0A936VN51-F1
#
_entry.id   AF-A0A936VN51-F1
#
_cell.length_a   1.000
_cell.length_b   1.000
_cell.length_c   1.000
_cell.angle_alpha   90.00
_cell.angle_beta   90.00
_cell.angle_gamma   90.00
#
_symmetry.space_group_name_H-M   'P 1'
#
loop_
_entity.id
_entity.type
_entity.pdbx_description
1 polymer ?
#
loop_
_entity_poly.entity_id
_entity_poly.type
_entity_poly.pdbx_seq_one_letter_code
_entity_poly.pdbx_strand_id
1 'polypeptide(L)'
;MASRTVVDIALGIVVMGTVGTLIGTTMGGGLMPVAILVGLGLGVVIGFLGGRRFLVSILVGTIIGGLLAWLMAGAERIWVGAGAGAAMGGFLGVQISMLLDVRAAKKAAAEQAGTSPS
;
A
#
# COMPACT_ATOMS: atom_id res chain seq x y z
N MET A 1 3.99 1.11 21.04
CA MET A 1 3.23 0.36 20.01
C MET A 1 2.02 1.13 19.51
N ALA A 2 1.12 1.62 20.37
CA ALA A 2 -0.10 2.35 19.97
C ALA A 2 0.13 3.56 19.03
N SER A 3 1.17 4.38 19.27
CA SER A 3 1.45 5.56 18.45
C SER A 3 1.76 5.24 16.97
N ARG A 4 2.43 4.11 16.68
CA ARG A 4 2.72 3.69 15.29
C ARG A 4 1.43 3.27 14.56
N THR A 5 0.57 2.51 15.22
CA THR A 5 -0.72 2.07 14.68
C THR A 5 -1.65 3.23 14.38
N VAL A 6 -1.70 4.25 15.26
CA VAL A 6 -2.51 5.47 15.01
C VAL A 6 -2.02 6.20 13.75
N VAL A 7 -0.69 6.29 13.55
CA VAL A 7 -0.13 6.90 12.34
C VAL A 7 -0.43 6.06 11.10
N ASP A 8 -0.38 4.72 11.21
CA ASP A 8 -0.72 3.81 10.11
C ASP A 8 -2.19 3.94 9.69
N ILE A 9 -3.09 4.03 10.68
CA ILE A 9 -4.52 4.27 10.46
C ILE A 9 -4.75 5.63 9.81
N ALA A 10 -4.15 6.70 10.35
CA ALA A 10 -4.29 8.04 9.79
C ALA A 10 -3.79 8.09 8.33
N LEU A 11 -2.65 7.46 8.04
CA LEU A 11 -2.10 7.39 6.70
C LEU A 11 -3.00 6.58 5.76
N GLY A 12 -3.51 5.44 6.22
CA GLY A 12 -4.48 4.63 5.46
C GLY A 12 -5.73 5.41 5.12
N ILE A 13 -6.32 6.11 6.10
CA ILE A 13 -7.49 6.98 5.92
C ILE A 13 -7.21 8.08 4.89
N VAL A 14 -6.09 8.80 5.02
CA VAL A 14 -5.77 9.91 4.11
C VAL A 14 -5.58 9.40 2.69
N VAL A 15 -4.79 8.34 2.48
CA VAL A 15 -4.51 7.80 1.15
C VAL A 15 -5.77 7.21 0.53
N MET A 16 -6.46 6.31 1.22
CA MET A 16 -7.63 5.63 0.66
C MET A 16 -8.86 6.53 0.59
N GLY A 17 -8.99 7.51 1.49
CA GLY A 17 -10.02 8.55 1.40
C GLY A 17 -9.80 9.44 0.18
N THR A 18 -8.55 9.81 -0.12
CA THR A 18 -8.21 10.57 -1.35
C THR A 18 -8.55 9.75 -2.59
N VAL A 19 -8.19 8.46 -2.62
CA VAL A 19 -8.54 7.55 -3.73
C VAL A 19 -10.06 7.43 -3.89
N GLY A 20 -10.81 7.18 -2.81
CA GLY A 20 -12.27 7.09 -2.83
C GLY A 20 -12.93 8.39 -3.31
N THR A 21 -12.36 9.55 -2.92
CA THR A 21 -12.81 10.86 -3.39
C THR A 21 -12.58 11.01 -4.89
N LEU A 22 -11.39 10.67 -5.38
CA LEU A 22 -11.06 10.74 -6.81
C LEU A 22 -11.97 9.82 -7.64
N ILE A 23 -12.20 8.58 -7.19
CA ILE A 23 -13.13 7.64 -7.85
C ILE A 23 -14.56 8.21 -7.83
N GLY A 24 -15.01 8.75 -6.70
CA GLY A 24 -16.33 9.37 -6.58
C GLY A 24 -16.51 10.56 -7.53
N THR A 25 -15.47 11.39 -7.69
CA THR A 25 -15.50 12.52 -8.64
C THR A 25 -15.52 12.08 -10.10
N THR A 26 -14.87 10.97 -10.46
CA THR A 26 -14.82 10.49 -11.85
C THR A 26 -16.05 9.67 -12.25
N MET A 27 -16.67 8.93 -11.32
CA MET A 27 -17.90 8.17 -11.62
C MET A 27 -19.13 9.07 -11.78
N GLY A 28 -19.14 10.26 -11.17
CA GLY A 28 -20.28 11.17 -11.21
C GLY A 28 -21.54 10.65 -10.51
N GLY A 29 -22.54 11.53 -10.35
CA GLY A 29 -23.83 11.20 -9.72
C GLY A 29 -23.80 11.04 -8.19
N GLY A 30 -24.83 10.40 -7.63
CA GLY A 30 -25.02 10.21 -6.18
C GLY A 30 -24.11 9.16 -5.52
N LEU A 31 -23.16 8.58 -6.26
CA LEU A 31 -22.25 7.54 -5.77
C LEU A 31 -21.02 8.10 -5.04
N MET A 32 -20.80 9.41 -5.12
CA MET A 32 -19.65 10.09 -4.49
C MET A 32 -19.53 9.82 -2.98
N PRO A 33 -20.60 9.92 -2.16
CA PRO A 33 -20.49 9.64 -0.72
C PRO A 33 -20.14 8.17 -0.45
N VAL A 34 -20.64 7.26 -1.28
CA VAL A 34 -20.38 5.81 -1.15
C VAL A 34 -18.91 5.52 -1.44
N ALA A 35 -18.36 6.07 -2.52
CA ALA A 35 -16.96 5.87 -2.87
C ALA A 35 -16.00 6.42 -1.79
N ILE A 36 -16.33 7.58 -1.22
CA ILE A 36 -15.57 8.17 -0.11
C ILE A 36 -15.65 7.29 1.13
N LEU A 37 -16.85 6.85 1.53
CA LEU A 37 -17.03 5.99 2.71
C LEU A 37 -16.30 4.66 2.57
N VAL A 38 -16.36 4.04 1.38
CA VAL A 38 -15.61 2.82 1.09
C VAL A 38 -14.11 3.06 1.17
N GLY A 39 -13.62 4.16 0.58
CA GLY A 39 -12.21 4.55 0.67
C GLY A 39 -11.74 4.74 2.11
N LEU A 40 -12.49 5.51 2.91
CA LEU A 40 -12.19 5.73 4.33
C LEU A 40 -12.21 4.42 5.12
N GLY A 41 -13.24 3.59 4.93
CA GLY A 41 -13.39 2.29 5.61
C GLY A 41 -12.22 1.35 5.30
N LEU A 42 -11.85 1.22 4.03
CA LEU A 42 -10.68 0.43 3.63
C LEU A 42 -9.38 1.00 4.21
N GLY A 43 -9.24 2.33 4.26
CA GLY A 43 -8.10 3.00 4.88
C GLY A 43 -7.94 2.66 6.36
N VAL A 44 -9.05 2.63 7.12
CA VAL A 44 -9.05 2.21 8.53
C VAL A 44 -8.62 0.76 8.67
N VAL A 45 -9.21 -0.16 7.88
CA VAL A 45 -8.90 -1.59 7.95
C VAL A 45 -7.43 -1.84 7.66
N ILE A 46 -6.90 -1.28 6.56
CA ILE A 46 -5.51 -1.50 6.14
C ILE A 46 -4.52 -0.92 7.16
N GLY A 47 -4.81 0.28 7.68
CA GLY A 47 -3.99 0.90 8.71
C GLY A 47 -4.01 0.16 10.04
N PHE A 48 -5.16 -0.42 10.42
CA PHE A 48 -5.28 -1.26 11.61
C PHE A 48 -4.47 -2.55 11.49
N LEU A 49 -4.42 -3.16 10.30
CA LEU A 49 -3.60 -4.35 10.03
C LEU A 49 -2.09 -4.07 10.00
N GLY A 50 -1.65 -2.81 10.21
CA GLY A 50 -0.22 -2.47 10.21
C GLY A 50 0.40 -2.54 8.80
N GLY A 51 -0.43 -2.44 7.76
CA GLY A 51 -0.04 -2.64 6.37
C GLY A 51 0.80 -1.54 5.74
N ARG A 52 1.58 -0.74 6.49
CA ARG A 52 2.33 0.41 5.93
C ARG A 52 3.18 0.04 4.72
N ARG A 53 3.93 -1.06 4.81
CA ARG A 53 4.77 -1.55 3.70
C ARG A 53 3.93 -1.98 2.50
N PHE A 54 2.77 -2.58 2.75
CA PHE A 54 1.81 -2.99 1.74
C PHE A 54 1.12 -1.80 1.06
N LEU A 55 0.72 -0.77 1.81
CA LEU A 55 0.19 0.47 1.26
C LEU A 55 1.21 1.17 0.37
N VAL A 56 2.46 1.28 0.84
CA VAL A 56 3.54 1.91 0.07
C VAL A 56 3.82 1.11 -1.20
N SER A 57 3.87 -0.22 -1.12
CA SER A 57 4.17 -1.05 -2.29
C SER A 57 3.04 -1.04 -3.33
N ILE A 58 1.77 -1.05 -2.89
CA ILE A 58 0.62 -0.88 -3.77
C ILE A 58 0.67 0.51 -4.40
N LEU A 59 0.87 1.57 -3.62
CA LEU A 59 0.90 2.94 -4.14
C LEU A 59 1.99 3.11 -5.21
N VAL A 60 3.21 2.64 -4.92
CA VAL A 60 4.33 2.66 -5.87
C VAL A 60 3.99 1.83 -7.11
N GLY A 61 3.42 0.63 -6.93
CA GLY A 61 2.98 -0.22 -8.03
C GLY A 61 1.93 0.45 -8.91
N THR A 62 0.93 1.09 -8.34
CA THR A 62 -0.12 1.85 -9.05
C THR A 62 0.47 2.98 -9.86
N ILE A 63 1.38 3.77 -9.27
CA ILE A 63 2.03 4.89 -9.96
C ILE A 63 2.87 4.37 -11.12
N ILE A 64 3.73 3.37 -10.88
CA ILE A 64 4.61 2.81 -11.92
C ILE A 64 3.78 2.15 -13.03
N GLY A 65 2.79 1.34 -12.67
CA GLY A 65 1.93 0.66 -13.65
C GLY A 65 1.10 1.63 -14.49
N GLY A 66 0.56 2.68 -13.87
CA GLY A 66 -0.14 3.75 -14.58
C GLY A 66 0.78 4.52 -15.52
N LEU A 67 1.99 4.87 -15.05
CA LEU A 67 2.99 5.58 -15.85
C LEU A 67 3.47 4.73 -17.05
N LEU A 68 3.74 3.45 -16.84
CA LEU A 68 4.15 2.52 -17.90
C LEU A 68 3.04 2.35 -18.93
N ALA A 69 1.78 2.19 -18.50
CA ALA A 69 0.66 2.11 -19.43
C ALA A 69 0.45 3.41 -20.20
N TRP A 70 0.67 4.57 -19.56
CA TRP A 70 0.63 5.85 -20.26
C TRP A 70 1.68 5.92 -21.37
N LEU A 71 2.93 5.58 -21.04
CA LEU A 71 4.06 5.66 -21.97
C LEU A 71 3.94 4.65 -23.13
N MET A 72 3.37 3.47 -22.87
CA MET A 72 3.30 2.39 -23.87
C MET A 72 2.02 2.38 -24.69
N ALA A 73 0.88 2.76 -24.09
CA ALA A 73 -0.44 2.57 -24.69
C ALA A 73 -1.34 3.81 -24.64
N GLY A 74 -0.79 4.96 -24.24
CA GLY A 74 -1.51 6.24 -24.22
C GLY A 74 -2.40 6.44 -22.98
N ALA A 75 -3.00 7.62 -22.89
CA ALA A 75 -3.72 8.08 -21.70
C ALA A 75 -4.98 7.25 -21.39
N GLU A 76 -5.57 6.61 -22.39
CA GLU A 76 -6.78 5.79 -22.26
C GLU A 76 -6.56 4.53 -21.41
N ARG A 77 -5.32 4.01 -21.37
CA ARG A 77 -5.00 2.77 -20.65
C ARG A 77 -4.39 2.98 -19.27
N ILE A 78 -4.24 4.23 -18.82
CA ILE A 78 -3.65 4.56 -17.52
C ILE A 78 -4.38 3.83 -16.39
N TRP A 79 -5.71 3.79 -16.41
CA TRP A 79 -6.51 3.14 -15.36
C TRP A 79 -6.24 1.63 -15.26
N VAL A 80 -6.09 0.97 -16.41
CA VAL A 80 -5.77 -0.47 -16.47
C VAL A 80 -4.36 -0.73 -15.96
N GLY A 81 -3.40 0.08 -16.39
CA GLY A 81 -2.02 0.01 -15.91
C GLY A 81 -1.89 0.28 -14.42
N ALA A 82 -2.59 1.28 -13.92
CA ALA A 82 -2.65 1.63 -12.51
C ALA A 82 -3.24 0.48 -11.67
N GLY A 83 -4.34 -0.13 -12.11
CA GLY A 83 -4.94 -1.28 -11.45
C GLY A 83 -4.04 -2.52 -11.43
N ALA A 84 -3.45 -2.88 -12.58
CA ALA A 84 -2.51 -4.00 -12.67
C ALA A 84 -1.24 -3.75 -11.83
N GLY A 85 -0.72 -2.53 -11.87
CA GLY A 85 0.40 -2.09 -11.07
C GLY A 85 0.13 -2.16 -9.57
N ALA A 86 -1.08 -1.77 -9.14
CA ALA A 86 -1.53 -1.89 -7.75
C ALA A 86 -1.48 -3.34 -7.27
N ALA A 87 -2.01 -4.27 -8.08
CA ALA A 87 -2.03 -5.70 -7.77
C ALA A 87 -0.63 -6.30 -7.67
N MET A 88 0.23 -6.02 -8.66
CA MET A 88 1.62 -6.51 -8.66
C MET A 88 2.45 -5.89 -7.54
N GLY A 89 2.30 -4.58 -7.30
CA GLY A 89 2.98 -3.86 -6.22
C GLY A 89 2.58 -4.36 -4.84
N GLY A 90 1.31 -4.71 -4.65
CA GLY A 90 0.83 -5.37 -3.44
C GLY A 90 1.49 -6.73 -3.21
N PHE A 91 1.49 -7.60 -4.22
CA PHE A 91 2.11 -8.92 -4.13
C PHE A 91 3.62 -8.84 -3.86
N LEU A 92 4.35 -7.99 -4.61
CA LEU A 92 5.79 -7.79 -4.42
C LEU A 92 6.11 -7.19 -3.05
N GLY A 93 5.29 -6.26 -2.54
CA GLY A 93 5.50 -5.69 -1.21
C GLY A 93 5.38 -6.70 -0.08
N VAL A 94 4.46 -7.66 -0.20
CA VAL A 94 4.35 -8.77 0.75
C VAL A 94 5.58 -9.66 0.68
N GLN A 95 6.00 -10.06 -0.52
CA GLN A 95 7.19 -10.92 -0.72
C GLN A 95 8.48 -10.27 -0.19
N ILE A 96 8.67 -8.99 -0.46
CA ILE A 96 9.84 -8.24 0.04
C ILE A 96 9.77 -8.13 1.58
N SER A 97 8.59 -7.88 2.15
CA SER A 97 8.45 -7.79 3.61
C SER A 97 8.83 -9.11 4.29
N MET A 98 8.39 -10.25 3.75
CA MET A 98 8.77 -11.57 4.27
C MET A 98 10.29 -11.80 4.19
N LEU A 99 10.92 -11.44 3.07
CA LEU A 99 12.38 -11.57 2.92
C LEU A 99 13.15 -10.67 3.89
N LEU A 100 12.69 -9.44 4.12
CA LEU A 100 13.30 -8.51 5.05
C LEU A 100 13.16 -8.99 6.49
N ASP A 101 12.02 -9.56 6.86
CA ASP A 101 11.79 -10.11 8.20
C ASP A 101 12.70 -11.30 8.48
N VAL A 102 12.92 -12.19 7.49
CA VAL A 102 13.90 -13.28 7.58
C VAL A 102 15.34 -12.75 7.73
N ARG A 103 15.70 -11.70 7.00
CA ARG A 103 17.03 -11.08 7.11
C ARG A 103 17.24 -10.44 8.49
N ALA A 104 16.23 -9.77 9.02
CA ALA A 104 16.26 -9.19 10.36
C ALA A 104 16.44 -10.28 11.43
N ALA A 105 15.70 -11.39 11.31
CA ALA A 105 15.83 -12.54 12.21
C ALA A 105 17.22 -13.17 12.14
N LYS A 106 17.79 -13.36 10.93
CA LYS A 106 19.14 -13.88 10.75
C LYS A 106 20.21 -12.96 11.35
N LYS A 107 20.07 -11.65 11.19
CA LYS A 107 21.01 -10.67 11.75
C LYS A 107 20.99 -10.70 13.28
N ALA A 108 19.79 -10.75 13.89
CA ALA A 108 19.64 -10.85 15.33
C ALA A 108 20.26 -12.14 15.90
N ALA A 109 20.10 -13.28 15.22
CA ALA A 109 20.70 -14.56 15.63
C ALA A 109 22.23 -14.55 15.55
N ALA A 110 22.82 -13.91 14.53
CA ALA A 110 24.27 -13.77 14.40
C ALA A 110 24.87 -12.89 15.51
N GLU A 111 24.17 -11.84 15.94
CA GLU A 111 24.58 -10.95 17.03
C GLU A 111 24.56 -11.64 18.41
N GLN A 112 23.58 -12.54 18.63
CA GLN A 112 23.51 -13.38 19.85
C GLN A 112 24.62 -14.44 19.89
N ALA A 113 24.99 -15.03 18.74
CA ALA A 113 26.09 -16.00 18.68
C ALA A 113 27.47 -15.36 18.92
N GLY A 114 27.65 -14.08 18.56
CA GLY A 114 28.88 -13.32 18.80
C GLY A 114 29.05 -12.78 20.23
N THR A 115 28.02 -12.88 21.07
CA THR A 115 28.03 -12.36 22.46
C THR A 115 28.04 -13.45 23.53
N SER A 116 28.10 -14.74 23.16
CA SER A 116 28.39 -15.82 24.11
C SER A 116 29.85 -15.73 24.58
N PRO A 117 30.12 -15.46 25.87
CA PRO A 117 31.46 -15.52 26.41
C PRO A 117 31.85 -16.99 26.57
N SER A 118 32.89 -17.40 25.85
CA SER A 118 33.68 -18.60 26.17
C SER A 118 34.52 -18.35 27.43
#